data_AF-A0A1V3WNA4-F1
#
_entry.id   AF-A0A1V3WNA4-F1
#
_cell.length_a   1.000
_cell.length_b   1.000
_cell.length_c   1.000
_cell.angle_alpha   90.00
_cell.angle_beta   90.00
_cell.angle_gamma   90.00
#
_symmetry.space_group_name_H-M   'P 1'
#
loop_
_entity.id
_entity.type
_entity.pdbx_description
1 polymer ?
#
loop_
_entity_poly.entity_id
_entity_poly.type
_entity_poly.pdbx_seq_one_letter_code
_entity_poly.pdbx_strand_id
1 'polypeptide(L)'
;MAIRNRAKGEAAIEQIRTAVPDAKLTIKALDLSSLASVAALGEQLNSEGRPIDILINNAGVMTPPERDTTADGFELQFGSNHLGHFALTAHVLPLLRATPAARVVSLSSLAARRGRIHFDDLQFEKSYAP
;
A
#
# COMPACT_ATOMS: atom_id res chain seq x y z
N MET A 1 -10.33 -3.29 4.17
CA MET A 1 -9.58 -2.04 3.99
C MET A 1 -8.30 -2.13 4.80
N ALA A 2 -7.14 -2.08 4.14
CA ALA A 2 -5.83 -2.06 4.81
C ALA A 2 -5.40 -0.59 4.99
N ILE A 3 -5.22 -0.12 6.22
CA ILE A 3 -5.09 1.32 6.52
C ILE A 3 -4.18 1.54 7.74
N ARG A 4 -3.38 2.61 7.74
CA ARG A 4 -2.52 3.01 8.87
C ARG A 4 -3.24 3.75 10.01
N ASN A 5 -4.37 4.40 9.72
CA ASN A 5 -5.14 5.17 10.70
C ASN A 5 -6.54 4.55 10.87
N ARG A 6 -6.75 3.89 12.01
CA ARG A 6 -7.98 3.15 12.31
C ARG A 6 -9.20 4.07 12.36
N ALA A 7 -9.10 5.23 13.03
CA ALA A 7 -10.22 6.17 13.17
C ALA A 7 -10.71 6.69 11.81
N LYS A 8 -9.79 7.02 10.89
CA LYS A 8 -10.16 7.40 9.51
C LYS A 8 -10.83 6.24 8.75
N GLY A 9 -10.37 5.01 8.99
CA GLY A 9 -10.98 3.81 8.44
C GLY A 9 -12.41 3.58 8.93
N GLU A 10 -12.64 3.75 10.23
CA GLU A 10 -13.97 3.60 10.83
C GLU A 10 -14.94 4.64 10.29
N ALA A 11 -14.51 5.91 10.19
CA ALA A 11 -15.31 6.96 9.57
C ALA A 11 -15.68 6.63 8.11
N ALA A 12 -14.75 6.08 7.32
CA ALA A 12 -15.02 5.66 5.96
C ALA A 12 -16.01 4.47 5.89
N ILE A 13 -15.92 3.51 6.82
CA ILE A 13 -16.87 2.40 6.90
C ILE A 13 -18.30 2.91 7.13
N GLU A 14 -18.50 3.85 8.05
CA GLU A 14 -19.82 4.41 8.34
C GLU A 14 -20.41 5.14 7.11
N GLN A 15 -19.58 5.86 6.37
CA GLN A 15 -19.99 6.48 5.11
C GLN A 15 -20.38 5.44 4.05
N ILE A 16 -19.59 4.38 3.89
CA ILE A 16 -19.88 3.31 2.92
C ILE A 16 -21.19 2.61 3.28
N ARG A 17 -21.40 2.28 4.56
CA ARG A 17 -22.63 1.63 5.04
C ARG A 17 -23.88 2.49 4.86
N THR A 18 -23.74 3.81 4.94
CA THR A 18 -24.85 4.73 4.61
C THR A 18 -25.32 4.56 3.16
N ALA A 19 -24.38 4.35 2.23
CA ALA A 19 -24.70 4.15 0.81
C ALA A 19 -25.01 2.69 0.45
N VAL A 20 -24.38 1.73 1.14
CA VAL A 20 -24.48 0.28 0.89
C VAL A 20 -24.58 -0.45 2.24
N PRO A 21 -25.80 -0.59 2.80
CA PRO A 21 -26.01 -1.11 4.16
C PRO A 21 -25.43 -2.51 4.40
N ASP A 22 -25.50 -3.39 3.40
CA ASP A 22 -25.06 -4.78 3.52
C ASP A 22 -23.56 -4.99 3.20
N ALA A 23 -22.80 -3.90 3.04
CA ALA A 23 -21.36 -3.98 2.74
C ALA A 23 -20.59 -4.69 3.87
N LYS A 24 -19.92 -5.79 3.51
CA LYS A 24 -19.03 -6.54 4.41
C LYS A 24 -17.65 -5.91 4.45
N LEU A 25 -17.41 -5.08 5.46
CA LEU A 25 -16.19 -4.26 5.58
C LEU A 25 -15.40 -4.70 6.81
N THR A 26 -14.09 -4.86 6.65
CA THR A 26 -13.13 -5.10 7.73
C THR A 26 -11.98 -4.12 7.61
N ILE A 27 -11.45 -3.67 8.75
CA ILE A 27 -10.20 -2.89 8.79
C ILE A 27 -9.06 -3.84 9.16
N LYS A 28 -7.96 -3.73 8.43
CA LYS A 28 -6.68 -4.36 8.75
C LYS A 28 -5.63 -3.27 8.90
N ALA A 29 -4.79 -3.36 9.93
CA ALA A 29 -3.70 -2.42 10.11
C ALA A 29 -2.65 -2.63 9.00
N LEU A 30 -2.21 -1.54 8.39
CA LEU A 30 -1.14 -1.56 7.40
C LEU A 30 -0.47 -0.20 7.34
N ASP A 31 0.83 -0.17 7.60
CA ASP A 31 1.69 0.92 7.21
C ASP A 31 2.70 0.46 6.14
N LEU A 32 2.59 1.02 4.93
CA LEU A 32 3.49 0.67 3.83
C LEU A 32 4.91 1.22 4.00
N SER A 33 5.13 2.19 4.91
CA SER A 33 6.47 2.63 5.32
C SER A 33 7.12 1.74 6.40
N SER A 34 6.61 0.52 6.60
CA SER A 34 7.22 -0.48 7.47
C SER A 34 7.07 -1.88 6.86
N LEU A 35 8.17 -2.49 6.43
CA LEU A 35 8.14 -3.86 5.90
C LEU A 35 7.70 -4.89 6.96
N ALA A 36 7.98 -4.62 8.25
CA ALA A 36 7.43 -5.42 9.34
C ALA A 36 5.90 -5.35 9.40
N SER A 37 5.30 -4.17 9.22
CA SER A 37 3.84 -4.03 9.14
C SER A 37 3.26 -4.74 7.91
N VAL A 38 3.96 -4.69 6.76
CA VAL A 38 3.55 -5.39 5.53
C VAL A 38 3.58 -6.90 5.73
N ALA A 39 4.67 -7.43 6.29
CA ALA A 39 4.82 -8.85 6.57
C ALA A 39 3.76 -9.36 7.54
N ALA A 40 3.50 -8.63 8.63
CA ALA A 40 2.48 -8.99 9.61
C ALA A 40 1.06 -9.08 8.99
N LEU A 41 0.69 -8.15 8.10
CA LEU A 41 -0.57 -8.25 7.37
C LEU A 41 -0.57 -9.44 6.40
N GLY A 42 0.53 -9.64 5.68
CA GLY A 42 0.70 -10.79 4.79
C GLY A 42 0.47 -12.13 5.50
N GLU A 43 1.13 -12.33 6.64
CA GLU A 43 0.98 -13.51 7.49
C GLU A 43 -0.46 -13.65 7.99
N GLN A 44 -1.06 -12.56 8.47
CA GLN A 44 -2.46 -12.56 8.91
C GLN A 44 -3.39 -13.01 7.78
N LEU A 45 -3.30 -12.44 6.58
CA LEU A 45 -4.18 -12.79 5.46
C LEU A 45 -3.96 -14.23 5.00
N ASN A 46 -2.71 -14.70 4.96
CA ASN A 46 -2.41 -16.09 4.59
C ASN A 46 -2.98 -17.09 5.61
N SER A 47 -2.90 -16.78 6.91
CA SER A 47 -3.49 -17.64 7.96
C SER A 47 -5.03 -17.65 7.92
N GLU A 48 -5.67 -16.56 7.49
CA GLU A 48 -7.11 -16.51 7.23
C GLU A 48 -7.52 -17.36 6.01
N GLY A 49 -6.59 -17.63 5.09
CA GLY A 49 -6.77 -18.56 3.97
C GLY A 49 -7.83 -18.14 2.95
N ARG A 50 -8.36 -16.92 3.04
CA ARG A 50 -9.39 -16.41 2.13
C ARG A 50 -8.74 -15.94 0.82
N PRO A 51 -9.14 -16.47 -0.35
CA PRO A 51 -8.64 -15.99 -1.64
C PRO A 51 -8.88 -14.49 -1.84
N ILE A 52 -7.97 -13.84 -2.58
CA ILE A 52 -8.07 -12.42 -2.92
C ILE A 52 -8.40 -12.30 -4.40
N ASP A 53 -9.60 -11.81 -4.70
CA ASP A 53 -10.02 -11.60 -6.09
C ASP A 53 -9.43 -10.33 -6.69
N ILE A 54 -9.29 -9.27 -5.87
CA ILE A 54 -8.80 -7.96 -6.30
C ILE A 54 -7.89 -7.37 -5.23
N LEU A 55 -6.66 -7.02 -5.61
CA LEU A 55 -5.75 -6.20 -4.83
C LEU A 55 -5.60 -4.84 -5.51
N ILE A 56 -5.86 -3.76 -4.76
CA ILE A 56 -5.69 -2.40 -5.24
C ILE A 56 -4.54 -1.75 -4.47
N ASN A 57 -3.38 -1.64 -5.12
CA ASN A 57 -2.21 -0.92 -4.63
C ASN A 57 -2.44 0.58 -4.86
N ASN A 58 -3.13 1.22 -3.91
CA ASN A 58 -3.57 2.61 -4.00
C ASN A 58 -2.82 3.57 -3.08
N ALA A 59 -2.36 3.11 -1.92
CA ALA A 59 -1.88 4.00 -0.89
C ALA A 59 -0.58 4.70 -1.33
N GLY A 60 -0.51 6.00 -1.12
CA GLY A 60 0.72 6.72 -1.40
C GLY A 60 0.77 8.07 -0.72
N VAL A 61 1.99 8.56 -0.56
CA VAL A 61 2.28 9.94 -0.17
C VAL A 61 2.84 10.67 -1.37
N MET A 62 2.62 11.99 -1.43
CA MET A 62 3.04 12.81 -2.56
C MET A 62 3.60 14.13 -2.02
N THR A 63 4.66 14.63 -2.66
CA THR A 63 5.27 15.93 -2.40
C THR A 63 5.54 16.20 -0.90
N PRO A 64 6.26 15.32 -0.17
CA PRO A 64 6.69 15.65 1.18
C PRO A 64 7.59 16.91 1.16
N PRO A 65 7.39 17.86 2.07
CA PRO A 65 8.15 19.13 2.05
C PRO A 65 9.65 18.92 2.32
N GLU A 66 10.00 17.86 3.04
CA GLU A 66 11.38 17.48 3.35
C GLU A 66 11.57 16.00 3.04
N ARG A 67 12.82 15.61 2.74
CA ARG A 67 13.17 14.19 2.58
C ARG A 67 12.96 13.47 3.91
N ASP A 68 12.21 12.39 3.87
CA ASP A 68 11.96 11.53 5.02
C ASP A 68 12.28 10.07 4.66
N THR A 69 12.36 9.20 5.67
CA THR A 69 12.69 7.78 5.50
C THR A 69 11.65 6.88 6.15
N THR A 70 11.42 5.72 5.54
CA THR A 70 10.65 4.63 6.14
C THR A 70 11.37 4.06 7.36
N ALA A 71 10.66 3.23 8.14
CA ALA A 71 11.25 2.51 9.27
C ALA A 71 12.41 1.59 8.86
N ASP A 72 12.46 1.20 7.59
CA ASP A 72 13.47 0.32 7.00
C ASP A 72 14.63 1.09 6.32
N GLY A 73 14.64 2.42 6.40
CA GLY A 73 15.73 3.27 5.87
C GLY A 73 15.63 3.62 4.39
N PHE A 74 14.50 3.38 3.73
CA PHE A 74 14.26 3.84 2.36
C PHE A 74 13.70 5.25 2.33
N GLU A 75 13.96 6.03 1.28
CA GLU A 75 13.24 7.29 1.04
C GLU A 75 11.73 7.05 1.07
N LEU A 76 10.99 7.94 1.73
CA LEU A 76 9.60 7.73 2.09
C LEU A 76 8.69 7.38 0.90
N GLN A 77 8.76 8.11 -0.22
CA GLN A 77 7.93 7.83 -1.40
C GLN A 77 8.34 6.51 -2.07
N PHE A 78 9.64 6.27 -2.24
CA PHE A 78 10.13 5.02 -2.81
C PHE A 78 9.75 3.81 -1.96
N GLY A 79 9.94 3.93 -0.65
CA GLY A 79 9.62 2.89 0.33
C GLY A 79 8.11 2.62 0.40
N SER A 80 7.28 3.64 0.58
CA SER A 80 5.83 3.44 0.77
C SER A 80 5.07 3.23 -0.54
N ASN A 81 5.29 4.04 -1.57
CA ASN A 81 4.49 4.01 -2.81
C ASN A 81 4.90 2.84 -3.72
N HIS A 82 6.15 2.35 -3.60
CA HIS A 82 6.67 1.28 -4.46
C HIS A 82 7.04 0.02 -3.68
N LEU A 83 8.07 0.06 -2.80
CA LEU A 83 8.59 -1.15 -2.15
C LEU A 83 7.55 -1.82 -1.25
N GLY A 84 6.80 -1.06 -0.47
CA GLY A 84 5.73 -1.58 0.39
C GLY A 84 4.63 -2.27 -0.41
N HIS A 85 4.18 -1.69 -1.52
CA HIS A 85 3.19 -2.33 -2.40
C HIS A 85 3.73 -3.59 -3.07
N PHE A 86 4.98 -3.56 -3.52
CA PHE A 86 5.64 -4.72 -4.11
C PHE A 86 5.70 -5.87 -3.09
N ALA A 87 6.19 -5.59 -1.88
CA ALA A 87 6.28 -6.55 -0.79
C ALA A 87 4.90 -7.10 -0.41
N LEU A 88 3.88 -6.25 -0.24
CA LEU A 88 2.52 -6.69 0.07
C LEU A 88 1.98 -7.65 -1.00
N THR A 89 2.14 -7.29 -2.27
CA THR A 89 1.71 -8.12 -3.40
C THR A 89 2.41 -9.47 -3.39
N ALA A 90 3.72 -9.50 -3.09
CA ALA A 90 4.49 -10.73 -2.96
C ALA A 90 3.99 -11.61 -1.80
N HIS A 91 3.74 -11.03 -0.62
CA HIS A 91 3.23 -11.74 0.55
C HIS A 91 1.85 -12.37 0.31
N VAL A 92 0.96 -11.68 -0.40
CA VAL A 92 -0.40 -12.18 -0.66
C VAL A 92 -0.53 -12.94 -1.98
N LEU A 93 0.56 -13.16 -2.70
CA LEU A 93 0.57 -13.86 -3.99
C LEU A 93 -0.08 -15.27 -3.93
N PRO A 94 0.10 -16.08 -2.87
CA PRO A 94 -0.61 -17.36 -2.75
C PRO A 94 -2.14 -17.21 -2.77
N LEU A 95 -2.67 -16.20 -2.07
CA LEU A 95 -4.11 -15.93 -1.99
C LEU A 95 -4.67 -15.39 -3.31
N LEU A 96 -3.88 -14.60 -4.04
CA LEU A 96 -4.22 -14.14 -5.38
C LEU A 96 -4.26 -15.33 -6.36
N ARG A 97 -3.28 -16.24 -6.30
CA ARG A 97 -3.23 -17.43 -7.17
C ARG A 97 -4.36 -18.44 -6.90
N ALA A 98 -4.96 -18.40 -5.71
CA ALA A 98 -6.12 -19.21 -5.38
C ALA A 98 -7.41 -18.77 -6.11
N THR A 99 -7.46 -17.56 -6.67
CA THR A 99 -8.58 -17.07 -7.48
C THR A 99 -8.25 -17.19 -8.98
N PRO A 100 -9.07 -17.89 -9.80
CA PRO A 100 -8.81 -18.11 -11.24
C PRO A 100 -8.65 -16.84 -12.10
N ALA A 101 -9.18 -15.70 -11.67
CA ALA A 101 -9.16 -14.43 -12.40
C ALA A 101 -8.76 -13.26 -11.49
N ALA A 102 -7.82 -13.48 -10.56
CA ALA A 102 -7.35 -12.44 -9.67
C ALA A 102 -6.78 -11.24 -10.43
N ARG A 103 -6.99 -10.03 -9.89
CA ARG A 103 -6.48 -8.78 -10.47
C ARG A 103 -5.67 -8.00 -9.44
N VAL A 104 -4.48 -7.58 -9.85
CA VAL A 104 -3.68 -6.58 -9.12
C VAL A 104 -3.74 -5.29 -9.92
N VAL A 105 -4.23 -4.22 -9.29
CA VAL A 105 -4.31 -2.88 -9.88
C VAL A 105 -3.40 -1.95 -9.09
N SER A 106 -2.36 -1.45 -9.74
CA SER A 106 -1.47 -0.44 -9.14
C SER A 106 -1.87 0.95 -9.64
N LEU A 107 -2.32 1.80 -8.72
CA LEU A 107 -2.68 3.17 -9.01
C LEU A 107 -1.40 3.98 -9.22
N SER A 108 -1.35 4.66 -10.36
CA SER A 108 -0.27 5.58 -10.71
C SER A 108 -0.84 6.99 -10.86
N SER A 109 -0.07 7.89 -11.48
CA SER A 109 -0.47 9.26 -11.75
C SER A 109 0.09 9.71 -13.09
N LEU A 110 -0.52 10.73 -13.70
CA LEU A 110 0.07 11.43 -14.85
C LEU A 110 1.45 12.00 -14.53
N ALA A 111 1.75 12.28 -13.25
CA ALA A 111 3.07 12.71 -12.80
C ALA A 111 4.18 11.70 -13.17
N ALA A 112 3.87 10.40 -13.17
CA ALA A 112 4.83 9.36 -13.54
C ALA A 112 5.31 9.49 -15.00
N ARG A 113 4.55 10.14 -15.88
CA ARG A 113 4.97 10.39 -17.28
C ARG A 113 6.10 11.41 -17.41
N ARG A 114 6.29 12.26 -16.38
CA ARG A 114 7.32 13.30 -16.34
C ARG A 114 8.49 12.93 -15.44
N GLY A 115 8.28 11.97 -14.53
CA GLY A 115 9.30 11.49 -13.61
C GLY A 115 10.42 10.74 -14.33
N ARG A 116 11.62 10.76 -13.72
CA ARG A 116 12.76 9.92 -14.11
C ARG A 116 13.24 9.18 -12.88
N ILE A 117 13.78 7.98 -13.08
CA ILE A 117 14.43 7.24 -12.01
C ILE A 117 15.88 7.72 -11.93
N HIS A 118 16.26 8.25 -10.77
CA HIS A 118 17.63 8.65 -10.46
C HIS A 118 18.39 7.42 -9.94
N PHE A 119 18.84 6.56 -10.84
CA PHE A 119 19.48 5.29 -10.45
C PHE A 119 20.75 5.45 -9.60
N ASP A 120 21.43 6.58 -9.73
CA ASP A 120 22.62 6.96 -8.96
C ASP A 120 22.30 7.68 -7.64
N ASP A 121 21.03 7.96 -7.36
CA ASP A 121 20.53 8.58 -6.14
C ASP A 121 19.08 8.13 -5.82
N LEU A 122 18.84 6.81 -5.81
CA LEU A 122 17.48 6.24 -5.62
C LEU A 122 16.84 6.66 -4.29
N GLN A 123 17.66 7.02 -3.30
CA GLN A 123 17.24 7.44 -1.96
C GLN A 123 17.15 8.97 -1.82
N PHE A 124 17.39 9.73 -2.89
CA PHE A 124 17.45 11.20 -2.89
C PHE A 124 18.34 11.79 -1.78
N GLU A 125 19.48 11.17 -1.50
CA GLU A 125 20.43 11.62 -0.47
C GLU A 125 21.26 12.83 -0.94
N LYS A 126 21.40 13.03 -2.25
CA LYS A 126 22.22 14.11 -2.81
C LYS A 126 21.40 15.35 -3.14
N SER A 127 20.23 15.18 -3.75
CA SER A 127 19.36 16.30 -4.16
C SER A 127 17.89 15.92 -4.10
N TYR A 128 17.20 16.43 -3.09
CA TYR A 128 15.76 16.27 -2.92
C TYR A 128 15.04 17.57 -3.31
N ALA A 129 14.02 17.47 -4.18
CA ALA A 129 13.14 18.57 -4.56
C ALA A 129 11.68 18.09 -4.41
N PRO A 130 10.85 18.77 -3.60
CA PRO A 130 9.44 18.40 -3.38
C PRO A 130 8.57 18.42 -4.63
#